data_AF-A0A517MPQ7-F1
#
_entry.id   AF-A0A517MPQ7-F1
#
_cell.length_a   1.000
_cell.length_b   1.000
_cell.length_c   1.000
_cell.angle_alpha   90.00
_cell.angle_beta   90.00
_cell.angle_gamma   90.00
#
_symmetry.space_group_name_H-M   'P 1'
#
loop_
_entity.id
_entity.type
_entity.pdbx_description
1 polymer ?
#
loop_
_entity_poly.entity_id
_entity_poly.type
_entity_poly.pdbx_seq_one_letter_code
_entity_poly.pdbx_strand_id
1 'polypeptide(L)' 'MLSSILLSAVTFPLAVMNLWHAVPLVVSVSLVWSATRHELLQPILHHAVRFALWVLGFMGIFMVLLGIMQYFAG' A
#
# COMPACT_ATOMS: atom_id res chain seq x y z
N MET A 1 -4.60 14.11 -25.32
CA MET A 1 -4.04 15.26 -24.58
C MET A 1 -5.07 15.80 -23.59
N LEU A 2 -6.08 16.59 -24.00
CA LEU A 2 -7.12 17.07 -23.06
C LEU A 2 -7.99 15.94 -22.47
N SER A 3 -8.43 14.99 -23.30
CA SER A 3 -9.23 13.84 -22.85
C SER A 3 -8.48 12.90 -21.89
N SER A 4 -7.19 12.70 -22.11
CA SER A 4 -6.33 11.86 -21.27
C SER A 4 -6.04 12.51 -19.90
N ILE A 5 -5.90 13.85 -19.86
CA ILE A 5 -5.75 14.60 -18.61
C ILE A 5 -7.05 14.59 -17.79
N LEU A 6 -8.21 14.73 -18.46
CA LEU A 6 -9.50 14.64 -17.77
C LEU A 6 -9.76 13.24 -17.20
N LEU A 7 -9.34 12.18 -17.91
CA LEU A 7 -9.45 10.81 -17.42
C LEU A 7 -8.55 10.57 -16.20
N SER A 8 -7.29 11.04 -16.23
CA SER A 8 -6.36 10.89 -15.10
C SER A 8 -6.77 11.71 -13.88
N ALA A 9 -7.35 12.90 -14.08
CA ALA A 9 -7.90 13.73 -13.00
C ALA A 9 -9.03 13.05 -12.23
N VAL A 10 -9.79 12.16 -12.89
CA VAL A 10 -10.89 11.39 -12.26
C VAL A 10 -10.39 10.06 -11.69
N THR A 11 -9.50 9.34 -12.38
CA THR A 11 -9.04 8.02 -11.92
C THR A 11 -8.13 8.10 -10.69
N PHE A 12 -7.33 9.17 -10.56
CA PHE A 12 -6.45 9.35 -9.40
C PHE A 12 -7.20 9.40 -8.05
N PRO A 13 -8.21 10.28 -7.84
CA PRO A 13 -8.95 10.31 -6.58
C PRO A 13 -9.74 9.01 -6.33
N LEU A 14 -10.24 8.35 -7.36
CA LEU A 14 -10.89 7.04 -7.24
C LEU A 14 -9.91 5.96 -6.77
N ALA A 15 -8.67 5.96 -7.29
CA ALA A 15 -7.63 5.06 -6.84
C ALA A 15 -7.28 5.30 -5.36
N VAL A 16 -7.16 6.57 -4.95
CA VAL A 16 -6.89 6.92 -3.54
C VAL A 16 -8.02 6.43 -2.61
N MET A 17 -9.29 6.58 -3.01
CA MET A 17 -10.42 6.05 -2.23
C MET A 17 -10.34 4.52 -2.07
N ASN A 18 -9.97 3.80 -3.14
CA ASN A 18 -9.79 2.35 -3.07
C ASN A 18 -8.60 1.93 -2.20
N LEU A 19 -7.52 2.72 -2.15
CA LEU A 19 -6.36 2.45 -1.30
C LEU A 19 -6.69 2.48 0.19
N TRP A 20 -7.79 3.13 0.60
CA TRP A 20 -8.21 3.15 2.01
C TRP A 20 -8.49 1.75 2.56
N HIS A 21 -8.92 0.81 1.71
CA HIS A 21 -9.10 -0.59 2.08
C HIS A 21 -7.78 -1.32 2.37
N ALA A 22 -6.64 -0.80 1.90
CA ALA A 22 -5.34 -1.40 2.20
C ALA A 22 -4.97 -1.26 3.68
N VAL A 23 -5.44 -0.22 4.37
CA VAL A 23 -5.12 0.00 5.80
C VAL A 23 -5.58 -1.17 6.68
N PRO A 24 -6.87 -1.54 6.73
CA PRO A 24 -7.30 -2.67 7.54
C PRO A 24 -6.67 -4.00 7.09
N LEU A 25 -6.46 -4.20 5.78
CA LEU A 25 -5.82 -5.41 5.25
C LEU A 25 -4.37 -5.56 5.74
N VAL A 26 -3.56 -4.51 5.62
CA VAL A 26 -2.16 -4.50 6.06
C VAL A 26 -2.09 -4.73 7.57
N VAL A 27 -2.95 -4.07 8.35
CA VAL A 27 -3.01 -4.25 9.81
C VAL A 27 -3.35 -5.70 10.16
N SER A 28 -4.42 -6.26 9.58
CA SER A 28 -4.86 -7.63 9.87
C SER A 28 -3.80 -8.68 9.49
N VAL A 29 -3.24 -8.61 8.28
CA VAL A 29 -2.25 -9.59 7.83
C VAL A 29 -0.97 -9.51 8.66
N SER A 30 -0.50 -8.30 8.99
CA SER A 30 0.71 -8.12 9.80
C SER A 30 0.58 -8.67 11.21
N LEU A 31 -0.58 -8.45 11.83
CA LEU A 31 -0.88 -8.96 13.17
C LEU A 31 -1.01 -10.48 13.16
N VAL A 32 -1.75 -11.06 12.21
CA VAL A 32 -1.95 -12.52 12.10
C VAL A 32 -0.61 -13.22 11.87
N TRP A 33 0.21 -12.72 10.95
CA TRP A 33 1.52 -13.29 10.67
C TRP A 33 2.43 -13.27 11.91
N SER A 34 2.39 -12.20 12.70
CA SER A 34 3.22 -12.10 13.89
C SER A 34 2.71 -12.92 15.07
N ALA A 35 1.38 -13.03 15.23
CA ALA A 35 0.72 -13.74 16.31
C ALA A 35 0.88 -15.28 16.19
N THR A 36 1.06 -15.82 14.99
CA THR A 36 1.33 -17.26 14.83
C THR A 36 2.75 -17.66 15.25
N ARG A 37 3.68 -16.69 15.29
CA ARG A 37 5.10 -16.96 15.59
C ARG A 37 5.51 -16.60 17.02
N HIS A 38 4.80 -15.67 17.66
CA HIS A 38 5.15 -15.18 18.99
C HIS A 38 3.94 -15.25 19.91
N GLU A 39 4.16 -15.70 21.15
CA GLU A 39 3.15 -15.83 22.19
C GLU A 39 3.01 -14.59 23.09
N LEU A 40 4.05 -13.75 23.12
CA LEU A 40 4.08 -12.52 23.91
C LEU A 40 3.61 -11.32 23.07
N LEU A 41 2.76 -10.48 23.65
CA LEU A 41 2.19 -9.30 22.98
C LEU A 41 3.23 -8.29 22.47
N GLN A 42 4.30 -8.03 23.23
CA GLN A 42 5.33 -7.08 22.80
C GLN A 42 6.05 -7.52 21.51
N PRO A 43 6.58 -8.76 21.44
CA PRO A 43 7.14 -9.31 20.20
C PRO A 43 6.15 -9.32 19.04
N ILE A 44 4.86 -9.56 19.30
CA ILE A 44 3.81 -9.53 18.26
C ILE A 44 3.72 -8.15 17.62
N LEU A 45 3.57 -7.09 18.42
CA LEU A 45 3.43 -5.74 17.89
C LEU A 45 4.68 -5.25 17.16
N HIS A 46 5.87 -5.53 17.71
CA HIS A 46 7.12 -5.12 17.07
C HIS A 46 7.32 -5.77 15.70
N HIS A 47 7.06 -7.08 15.60
CA HIS A 47 7.18 -7.80 14.33
C HIS A 47 6.07 -7.42 13.35
N ALA A 48 4.83 -7.22 13.83
CA ALA A 48 3.73 -6.75 13.01
C ALA A 48 4.02 -5.38 12.38
N VAL A 49 4.53 -4.41 13.16
CA VAL A 49 4.90 -3.08 12.62
C VAL A 49 6.02 -3.20 11.59
N ARG A 50 7.08 -3.97 11.88
CA ARG A 50 8.17 -4.17 10.92
C ARG A 50 7.67 -4.81 9.62
N PHE A 51 6.76 -5.78 9.71
CA PHE A 51 6.17 -6.41 8.55
C PHE A 51 5.26 -5.44 7.76
N ALA A 52 4.43 -4.66 8.45
CA ALA A 52 3.59 -3.64 7.84
C ALA A 52 4.43 -2.61 7.07
N LEU A 53 5.55 -2.15 7.64
CA LEU A 53 6.48 -1.24 6.97
C LEU A 53 7.08 -1.85 5.69
N TRP A 54 7.41 -3.14 5.70
CA TRP A 54 7.88 -3.84 4.49
C TRP A 54 6.80 -3.92 3.41
N VAL A 55 5.56 -4.21 3.78
CA VAL A 55 4.43 -4.25 2.84
C VAL A 55 4.19 -2.87 2.22
N LEU A 56 4.14 -1.82 3.05
CA LEU A 56 3.97 -0.44 2.59
C LEU A 56 5.15 0.02 1.71
N GLY A 57 6.38 -0.33 2.08
CA GLY A 57 7.57 -0.05 1.28
C GLY A 57 7.51 -0.72 -0.09
N PHE A 58 7.13 -2.00 -0.15
CA PHE A 58 6.94 -2.72 -1.40
C PHE A 58 5.85 -2.07 -2.27
N MET A 59 4.69 -1.75 -1.70
CA MET A 59 3.62 -1.05 -2.43
C MET A 59 4.08 0.32 -2.95
N GLY A 60 4.80 1.09 -2.13
CA GLY A 60 5.32 2.40 -2.49
C GLY A 60 6.30 2.35 -3.67
N ILE A 61 7.19 1.35 -3.71
CA ILE A 61 8.13 1.15 -4.83
C ILE A 61 7.38 0.98 -6.15
N PHE A 62 6.36 0.11 -6.19
CA PHE A 62 5.57 -0.09 -7.40
C PHE A 62 4.75 1.15 -7.77
N MET A 63 4.24 1.88 -6.80
CA MET A 63 3.50 3.12 -7.04
C MET A 63 4.38 4.17 -7.73
N VAL A 64 5.62 4.33 -7.26
CA VAL A 64 6.62 5.21 -7.87
C VAL A 64 6.98 4.71 -9.27
N LEU A 65 7.26 3.41 -9.44
CA LEU A 65 7.61 2.83 -10.73
C LEU A 65 6.52 3.06 -11.80
N LEU A 66 5.26 2.81 -11.43
CA LEU A 66 4.11 3.03 -12.32
C LEU A 66 3.93 4.51 -12.65
N GLY A 67 4.12 5.42 -11.68
CA GLY A 67 4.10 6.86 -11.92
C GLY A 67 5.18 7.32 -12.91
N ILE A 68 6.38 6.75 -12.79
CA ILE A 68 7.49 7.01 -13.74
C ILE A 68 7.12 6.48 -15.13
N MET A 69 6.60 5.26 -15.24
CA MET A 69 6.19 4.70 -16.54
C MET A 69 5.09 5.54 -17.19
N GLN A 70 4.10 5.98 -16.42
CA GLN A 70 3.04 6.86 -16.92
C GLN A 70 3.60 8.20 -17.40
N TYR A 71 4.58 8.78 -16.70
CA TYR A 71 5.23 10.02 -17.13
C TYR A 71 5.92 9.88 -18.49
N PHE A 72 6.57 8.73 -18.77
CA PHE A 72 7.19 8.47 -20.07
C PHE A 72 6.22 8.05 -21.17
N ALA A 73 5.02 7.58 -20.81
CA ALA A 73 3.99 7.12 -21.75
C ALA A 73 3.01 8.22 -22.20
N GLY A 74 3.04 9.39 -21.56
CA GLY A 74 2.26 10.57 -21.94
C GLY A 74 3.01 11.49 -22.89
#